data_AF-A0A7R9YDN5-F1
#
_entry.id   AF-A0A7R9YDN5-F1
#
_cell.length_a   1.000
_cell.length_b   1.000
_cell.length_c   1.000
_cell.angle_alpha   90.00
_cell.angle_beta   90.00
_cell.angle_gamma   90.00
#
_symmetry.space_group_name_H-M   'P 1'
#
loop_
_entity.id
_entity.type
_entity.pdbx_description
1 polymer ?
#
loop_
_entity_poly.entity_id
_entity_poly.type
_entity_poly.pdbx_seq_one_letter_code
_entity_poly.pdbx_strand_id
1 'polypeptide(L)'
;METAGEAASLWQDFVQGCKYGVVFLAIWVAVALAALLWTRIRRGSDAEFSVNDSYLVAGAIPVLSLIAVGYSSTPMLWGCPTAEERLFAVVPAGKMISQLQVGYQVFCLVGAVFCGYPQSKPENIAHHFLAGLASTLSLLPFAQYYCIFFGSLVELSTAPLTVLDLFKRNRQYIEKYPSAYSATKAVFALSFLSLRVLIWPYFAVRMGLDVYIMRGEIPFYSQIITYTALLGLTGLQLLWGRLVLRNVILTLRGQDRYLKKKET
;
A
#
# COMPACT_ATOMS: atom_id res chain seq x y z
N MET A 1 -32.87 -24.05 -2.06
CA MET A 1 -32.16 -24.52 -0.84
C MET A 1 -30.65 -24.45 -0.99
N GLU A 2 -30.07 -24.65 -2.19
CA GLU A 2 -28.62 -24.43 -2.46
C GLU A 2 -28.14 -23.01 -2.12
N THR A 3 -28.93 -21.99 -2.43
CA THR A 3 -28.56 -20.58 -2.24
C THR A 3 -28.30 -20.16 -0.78
N ALA A 4 -28.95 -20.81 0.19
CA ALA A 4 -28.75 -20.49 1.60
C ALA A 4 -27.43 -21.09 2.14
N GLY A 5 -27.04 -22.27 1.65
CA GLY A 5 -25.78 -22.91 1.99
C GLY A 5 -24.57 -22.15 1.43
N GLU A 6 -24.66 -21.73 0.17
CA GLU A 6 -23.63 -20.91 -0.48
C GLU A 6 -23.44 -19.56 0.22
N ALA A 7 -24.53 -18.83 0.50
CA ALA A 7 -24.47 -17.57 1.22
C ALA A 7 -23.84 -17.72 2.62
N ALA A 8 -24.18 -18.80 3.34
CA ALA A 8 -23.59 -19.09 4.64
C ALA A 8 -22.08 -19.36 4.53
N SER A 9 -21.65 -20.12 3.51
CA SER A 9 -20.23 -20.42 3.29
C SER A 9 -19.41 -19.15 2.97
N LEU A 10 -19.92 -18.28 2.08
CA LEU A 10 -19.30 -17.00 1.75
C LEU A 10 -19.20 -16.08 2.96
N TRP A 11 -20.24 -16.06 3.80
CA TRP A 11 -20.22 -15.30 5.05
C TRP A 11 -19.17 -15.82 6.03
N GLN A 12 -19.03 -17.14 6.19
CA GLN A 12 -17.99 -17.73 7.03
C GLN A 12 -16.59 -17.39 6.50
N ASP A 13 -16.38 -17.48 5.19
CA ASP A 13 -15.12 -17.10 4.55
C ASP A 13 -14.77 -15.63 4.78
N PHE A 14 -15.74 -14.74 4.62
CA PHE A 14 -15.58 -13.32 4.88
C PHE A 14 -15.23 -13.06 6.35
N VAL A 15 -16.00 -13.62 7.29
CA VAL A 15 -15.77 -13.47 8.73
C VAL A 15 -14.39 -14.00 9.11
N GLN A 16 -13.99 -15.14 8.56
CA GLN A 16 -12.66 -15.71 8.80
C GLN A 16 -11.55 -14.82 8.23
N GLY A 17 -11.73 -14.27 7.03
CA GLY A 17 -10.84 -13.27 6.45
C GLY A 17 -10.68 -12.03 7.34
N CYS A 18 -11.79 -11.50 7.85
CA CYS A 18 -11.80 -10.38 8.79
C CYS A 18 -11.06 -10.70 10.10
N LYS A 19 -11.23 -11.91 10.65
CA LYS A 19 -10.49 -12.34 11.85
C LYS A 19 -8.97 -12.29 11.62
N TYR A 20 -8.49 -12.80 10.48
CA TYR A 20 -7.07 -12.71 10.14
C TYR A 20 -6.60 -11.26 9.96
N GLY A 21 -7.43 -10.42 9.32
CA GLY A 21 -7.16 -8.98 9.21
C GLY A 21 -7.00 -8.31 10.59
N VAL A 22 -7.86 -8.65 11.56
CA VAL A 22 -7.77 -8.16 12.94
C VAL A 22 -6.51 -8.68 13.64
N VAL A 23 -6.13 -9.94 13.43
CA VAL A 23 -4.87 -10.49 13.97
C VAL A 23 -3.68 -9.71 13.42
N PHE A 24 -3.62 -9.45 12.12
CA PHE A 24 -2.55 -8.63 11.53
C PHE A 24 -2.54 -7.21 12.09
N LEU A 25 -3.71 -6.57 12.20
CA LEU A 25 -3.82 -5.26 12.84
C LEU A 25 -3.25 -5.27 14.27
N ALA A 26 -3.60 -6.27 15.08
CA ALA A 26 -3.10 -6.40 16.45
C ALA A 26 -1.58 -6.54 16.47
N ILE A 27 -0.99 -7.31 15.55
CA ILE A 27 0.46 -7.42 15.38
C ILE A 27 1.07 -6.04 15.04
N TRP A 28 0.48 -5.30 14.09
CA TRP A 28 0.99 -3.98 13.69
C TRP A 28 0.91 -2.95 14.81
N VAL A 29 -0.17 -2.96 15.58
CA VAL A 29 -0.31 -2.11 16.77
C VAL A 29 0.72 -2.49 17.82
N ALA A 30 0.93 -3.78 18.10
CA ALA A 30 1.92 -4.23 19.07
C ALA A 30 3.34 -3.79 18.67
N VAL A 31 3.70 -3.90 17.39
CA VAL A 31 4.99 -3.42 16.86
C VAL A 31 5.12 -1.90 17.04
N ALA A 32 4.08 -1.13 16.72
CA ALA A 32 4.10 0.32 16.88
C ALA A 32 4.26 0.73 18.35
N LEU A 33 3.55 0.06 19.27
CA LEU A 33 3.69 0.28 20.71
C LEU A 33 5.09 -0.09 21.21
N ALA A 34 5.67 -1.18 20.72
CA ALA A 34 7.04 -1.57 21.04
C ALA A 34 8.08 -0.53 20.56
N ALA A 35 7.92 -0.01 19.34
CA ALA A 35 8.77 1.06 18.81
C ALA A 35 8.64 2.35 19.63
N LEU A 36 7.42 2.73 20.00
CA LEU A 36 7.16 3.89 20.88
C LEU A 36 7.74 3.69 22.28
N LEU A 37 7.64 2.48 22.84
CA LEU A 37 8.18 2.18 24.17
C LEU A 37 9.71 2.21 24.15
N TRP A 38 10.33 1.59 23.14
CA TRP A 38 11.78 1.60 22.95
C TRP A 38 12.34 3.01 22.86
N THR A 39 11.67 3.89 22.12
CA THR A 39 12.09 5.29 21.93
C THR A 39 11.94 6.11 23.21
N ARG A 40 10.89 5.85 24.01
CA ARG A 40 10.75 6.46 25.34
C ARG A 40 11.81 5.98 26.32
N ILE A 41 12.15 4.69 26.33
CA ILE A 41 13.18 4.11 27.21
C ILE A 41 14.57 4.64 26.85
N ARG A 42 14.86 4.83 25.56
CA ARG A 42 16.15 5.35 25.07
C ARG A 42 16.28 6.88 25.10
N ARG A 43 15.43 7.61 25.82
CA ARG A 43 15.59 9.06 26.06
C ARG A 43 16.83 9.35 26.90
N GLY A 44 17.98 9.32 26.23
CA GLY A 44 19.31 9.69 26.73
C GLY A 44 20.27 10.11 25.61
N SER A 45 19.80 10.26 24.36
CA SER A 45 20.61 10.73 23.22
C SER A 45 19.88 11.83 22.46
N ASP A 46 20.60 12.86 22.04
CA ASP A 46 20.15 14.13 21.45
C ASP A 46 19.31 14.07 20.15
N ALA A 47 18.81 12.89 19.74
CA ALA A 47 17.91 12.73 18.61
C ALA A 47 16.49 12.41 19.10
N GLU A 48 15.57 13.38 19.00
CA GLU A 48 14.14 13.16 19.24
C GLU A 48 13.53 12.27 18.15
N PHE A 49 13.52 10.96 18.39
CA PHE A 49 12.75 10.03 17.55
C PHE A 49 11.25 10.26 17.79
N SER A 50 10.54 10.65 16.74
CA SER A 50 9.14 11.07 16.87
C SER A 50 8.16 9.89 16.85
N VAL A 51 6.93 10.11 17.31
CA VAL A 51 5.80 9.17 17.12
C VAL A 51 5.62 8.82 15.64
N ASN A 52 5.86 9.81 14.80
CA ASN A 52 5.80 9.74 13.36
C ASN A 52 6.86 8.79 12.78
N ASP A 53 8.08 8.78 13.33
CA ASP A 53 9.13 7.84 12.93
C ASP A 53 8.81 6.41 13.39
N SER A 54 8.22 6.27 14.59
CA SER A 54 7.76 4.97 15.10
C SER A 54 6.69 4.38 14.19
N TYR A 55 5.74 5.20 13.75
CA TYR A 55 4.72 4.82 12.77
C TYR A 55 5.34 4.34 11.45
N LEU A 56 6.33 5.06 10.91
CA LEU A 56 7.00 4.67 9.65
C LEU A 56 7.73 3.34 9.79
N VAL A 57 8.47 3.14 10.89
CA VAL A 57 9.19 1.88 11.15
C VAL A 57 8.22 0.72 11.32
N ALA A 58 7.15 0.91 12.09
CA ALA A 58 6.12 -0.11 12.26
C ALA A 58 5.41 -0.46 10.94
N GLY A 59 5.15 0.54 10.09
CA GLY A 59 4.58 0.36 8.75
C GLY A 59 5.48 -0.37 7.77
N ALA A 60 6.80 -0.46 8.01
CA ALA A 60 7.71 -1.19 7.14
C ALA A 60 7.46 -2.71 7.18
N ILE A 61 7.06 -3.27 8.32
CA ILE A 61 6.83 -4.72 8.46
C ILE A 61 5.68 -5.23 7.57
N PRO A 62 4.47 -4.63 7.59
CA PRO A 62 3.40 -5.04 6.67
C PRO A 62 3.81 -4.85 5.21
N VAL A 63 4.49 -3.75 4.87
CA VAL A 63 5.00 -3.52 3.50
C VAL A 63 5.93 -4.65 3.04
N LEU A 64 6.91 -5.03 3.87
CA LEU A 64 7.84 -6.13 3.55
C LEU A 64 7.12 -7.49 3.47
N SER A 65 6.14 -7.72 4.35
CA SER A 65 5.33 -8.96 4.33
C SER A 65 4.51 -9.07 3.04
N LEU A 66 3.88 -7.97 2.62
CA LEU A 66 3.16 -7.90 1.36
C LEU A 66 4.09 -8.18 0.18
N ILE A 67 5.25 -7.50 0.12
CA ILE A 67 6.26 -7.74 -0.93
C ILE A 67 6.68 -9.21 -1.00
N ALA A 68 6.96 -9.83 0.15
CA ALA A 68 7.41 -11.22 0.21
C ALA A 68 6.37 -12.20 -0.36
N VAL A 69 5.11 -12.08 0.06
CA VAL A 69 4.01 -12.92 -0.45
C VAL A 69 3.71 -12.63 -1.92
N GLY A 70 3.77 -11.35 -2.30
CA GLY A 70 3.58 -10.90 -3.68
C GLY A 70 4.60 -11.47 -4.65
N TYR A 71 5.88 -11.35 -4.28
CA TYR A 71 7.00 -11.78 -5.10
C TYR A 71 6.94 -13.28 -5.39
N SER A 72 6.69 -14.10 -4.35
CA SER A 72 6.55 -15.56 -4.52
C SER A 72 5.35 -15.97 -5.37
N SER A 73 4.36 -15.10 -5.52
CA SER A 73 3.12 -15.35 -6.27
C SER A 73 3.14 -14.74 -7.68
N THR A 74 4.22 -14.04 -8.07
CA THR A 74 4.33 -13.40 -9.40
C THR A 74 4.19 -14.33 -10.60
N PRO A 75 4.60 -15.61 -10.57
CA PRO A 75 4.38 -16.51 -11.71
C PRO A 75 2.90 -16.64 -12.10
N MET A 76 1.98 -16.49 -11.13
CA MET A 76 0.54 -16.57 -11.38
C MET A 76 0.02 -15.43 -12.26
N LEU A 77 0.66 -14.25 -12.22
CA LEU A 77 0.23 -13.08 -13.02
C LEU A 77 0.43 -13.27 -14.54
N TRP A 78 1.19 -14.30 -14.93
CA TRP A 78 1.55 -14.56 -16.32
C TRP A 78 0.81 -15.76 -16.93
N GLY A 79 -0.03 -16.46 -16.15
CA GLY A 79 -0.73 -17.68 -16.58
C GLY A 79 -1.87 -17.48 -17.59
N CYS A 80 -2.02 -16.28 -18.17
CA CYS A 80 -3.10 -15.89 -19.09
C CYS A 80 -4.51 -16.47 -18.74
N PRO A 81 -5.00 -16.35 -17.49
CA PRO A 81 -6.34 -16.82 -17.11
C PRO A 81 -7.46 -16.13 -17.92
N THR A 82 -8.68 -16.63 -17.86
CA THR A 82 -9.88 -15.94 -18.39
C THR A 82 -10.29 -14.76 -17.49
N ALA A 83 -11.26 -13.95 -17.91
CA ALA A 83 -11.82 -12.89 -17.06
C ALA A 83 -12.54 -13.46 -15.82
N GLU A 84 -13.27 -14.56 -16.01
CA GLU A 84 -13.95 -15.30 -14.95
C GLU A 84 -12.94 -15.84 -13.93
N GLU A 85 -11.87 -16.50 -14.37
CA GLU A 85 -10.83 -17.01 -13.48
C GLU A 85 -10.13 -15.89 -12.70
N ARG A 86 -9.83 -14.75 -13.33
CA ARG A 86 -9.21 -13.61 -12.61
C ARG A 86 -10.12 -13.01 -11.55
N LEU A 87 -11.43 -13.00 -11.80
CA LEU A 87 -12.39 -12.38 -10.90
C LEU A 87 -12.88 -13.33 -9.83
N PHE A 88 -13.09 -14.61 -10.11
CA PHE A 88 -13.82 -15.50 -9.19
C PHE A 88 -13.02 -16.69 -8.69
N ALA A 89 -11.86 -16.99 -9.27
CA ALA A 89 -11.04 -18.07 -8.76
C ALA A 89 -10.52 -17.72 -7.35
N VAL A 90 -10.55 -18.72 -6.46
CA VAL A 90 -9.89 -18.62 -5.17
C VAL A 90 -8.38 -18.65 -5.41
N VAL A 91 -7.72 -17.56 -5.09
CA VAL A 91 -6.27 -17.41 -5.20
C VAL A 91 -5.73 -17.30 -3.76
N PRO A 92 -5.18 -18.38 -3.17
CA PRO A 92 -4.77 -18.38 -1.76
C PRO A 92 -3.82 -17.24 -1.40
N ALA A 93 -2.86 -16.95 -2.29
CA ALA A 93 -1.96 -15.81 -2.13
C ALA A 93 -2.70 -14.47 -2.17
N GLY A 94 -3.66 -14.31 -3.07
CA GLY A 94 -4.52 -13.14 -3.17
C GLY A 94 -5.31 -12.92 -1.88
N LYS A 95 -5.96 -13.96 -1.36
CA LYS A 95 -6.69 -13.92 -0.07
C LYS A 95 -5.78 -13.52 1.08
N MET A 96 -4.56 -14.08 1.17
CA MET A 96 -3.58 -13.71 2.20
C MET A 96 -3.13 -12.25 2.08
N ILE A 97 -2.86 -11.79 0.86
CA ILE A 97 -2.50 -10.38 0.59
C ILE A 97 -3.65 -9.45 0.99
N SER A 98 -4.89 -9.79 0.69
CA SER A 98 -6.07 -9.02 1.10
C SER A 98 -6.19 -8.92 2.61
N GLN A 99 -5.97 -10.02 3.35
CA GLN A 99 -5.98 -10.01 4.82
C GLN A 99 -4.89 -9.09 5.40
N LEU A 100 -3.67 -9.19 4.87
CA LEU A 100 -2.55 -8.32 5.26
C LEU A 100 -2.85 -6.85 4.95
N GLN A 101 -3.38 -6.57 3.76
CA GLN A 101 -3.77 -5.22 3.35
C GLN A 101 -4.88 -4.65 4.23
N VAL A 102 -5.93 -5.41 4.56
CA VAL A 102 -7.00 -4.92 5.46
C VAL A 102 -6.40 -4.48 6.81
N GLY A 103 -5.55 -5.32 7.42
CA GLY A 103 -4.89 -4.96 8.67
C GLY A 103 -3.97 -3.74 8.52
N TYR A 104 -3.21 -3.65 7.43
CA TYR A 104 -2.30 -2.54 7.15
C TYR A 104 -3.04 -1.22 6.90
N GLN A 105 -4.12 -1.23 6.10
CA GLN A 105 -4.87 -0.02 5.77
C GLN A 105 -5.62 0.52 6.98
N VAL A 106 -6.13 -0.35 7.87
CA VAL A 106 -6.68 0.10 9.16
C VAL A 106 -5.60 0.73 10.02
N PHE A 107 -4.41 0.11 10.11
CA PHE A 107 -3.26 0.70 10.81
C PHE A 107 -2.89 2.08 10.25
N CYS A 108 -2.86 2.24 8.93
CA CYS A 108 -2.57 3.52 8.29
C CYS A 108 -3.65 4.58 8.50
N LEU A 109 -4.94 4.21 8.47
CA LEU A 109 -6.04 5.13 8.76
C LEU A 109 -5.99 5.65 10.21
N VAL A 110 -5.74 4.74 11.16
CA VAL A 110 -5.50 5.11 12.56
C VAL A 110 -4.29 6.04 12.65
N GLY A 111 -3.19 5.69 11.99
CA GLY A 111 -1.99 6.54 11.90
C GLY A 111 -2.28 7.93 11.33
N ALA A 112 -3.12 8.04 10.31
CA ALA A 112 -3.53 9.31 9.70
C ALA A 112 -4.28 10.23 10.67
N VAL A 113 -5.07 9.65 11.59
CA VAL A 113 -5.76 10.42 12.63
C VAL A 113 -4.81 10.84 13.76
N PHE A 114 -3.96 9.91 14.24
CA PHE A 114 -3.18 10.14 15.47
C PHE A 114 -1.78 10.74 15.24
N CYS A 115 -1.17 10.56 14.08
CA CYS A 115 0.19 11.07 13.81
C CYS A 115 0.22 12.49 13.23
N GLY A 116 -0.94 13.07 12.93
CA GLY A 116 -1.06 14.43 12.39
C GLY A 116 -0.44 14.59 11.00
N TYR A 117 -0.02 15.81 10.66
CA TYR A 117 0.57 16.11 9.36
C TYR A 117 1.98 15.49 9.22
N PRO A 118 2.37 14.94 8.05
CA PRO A 118 1.63 14.86 6.77
C PRO A 118 0.68 13.66 6.60
N GLN A 119 0.57 12.76 7.58
CA GLN A 119 -0.21 11.53 7.48
C GLN A 119 -1.72 11.84 7.35
N SER A 120 -2.19 12.89 8.01
CA SER A 120 -3.58 13.36 7.97
C SER A 120 -4.01 14.07 6.67
N LYS A 121 -3.14 14.13 5.66
CA LYS A 121 -3.49 14.73 4.37
C LYS A 121 -4.69 14.01 3.73
N PRO A 122 -5.68 14.74 3.17
CA PRO A 122 -6.88 14.14 2.58
C PRO A 122 -6.58 13.08 1.53
N GLU A 123 -5.57 13.29 0.69
CA GLU A 123 -5.16 12.31 -0.33
C GLU A 123 -4.64 11.00 0.27
N ASN A 124 -4.00 11.03 1.43
CA ASN A 124 -3.51 9.84 2.13
C ASN A 124 -4.67 9.08 2.78
N ILE A 125 -5.60 9.80 3.44
CA ILE A 125 -6.80 9.20 4.04
C ILE A 125 -7.64 8.52 2.95
N ALA A 126 -7.90 9.22 1.85
CA ALA A 126 -8.65 8.67 0.71
C ALA A 126 -7.94 7.45 0.12
N HIS A 127 -6.62 7.49 -0.03
CA HIS A 127 -5.84 6.34 -0.49
C HIS A 127 -6.03 5.11 0.40
N HIS A 128 -5.80 5.26 1.71
CA HIS A 128 -5.88 4.15 2.66
C HIS A 128 -7.30 3.60 2.78
N PHE A 129 -8.31 4.49 2.74
CA PHE A 129 -9.71 4.09 2.74
C PHE A 129 -10.08 3.28 1.49
N LEU A 130 -9.76 3.76 0.29
CA LEU A 130 -10.09 3.06 -0.96
C LEU A 130 -9.33 1.74 -1.10
N ALA A 131 -8.04 1.71 -0.71
CA ALA A 131 -7.24 0.49 -0.70
C ALA A 131 -7.80 -0.53 0.30
N GLY A 132 -8.21 -0.09 1.49
CA GLY A 132 -8.83 -0.92 2.52
C GLY A 132 -10.18 -1.49 2.07
N LEU A 133 -11.01 -0.66 1.43
CA LEU A 133 -12.30 -1.08 0.90
C LEU A 133 -12.16 -2.13 -0.21
N ALA A 134 -11.25 -1.91 -1.18
CA ALA A 134 -10.97 -2.88 -2.24
C ALA A 134 -10.40 -4.20 -1.70
N SER A 135 -9.51 -4.13 -0.70
CA SER A 135 -8.92 -5.31 -0.07
C SER A 135 -9.95 -6.09 0.75
N THR A 136 -10.89 -5.39 1.41
CA THR A 136 -11.99 -6.01 2.15
C THR A 136 -12.93 -6.77 1.21
N LEU A 137 -13.25 -6.18 0.05
CA LEU A 137 -14.06 -6.87 -0.97
C LEU A 137 -13.37 -8.16 -1.44
N SER A 138 -12.05 -8.14 -1.55
CA SER A 138 -11.24 -9.29 -2.00
C SER A 138 -11.03 -10.38 -0.93
N LEU A 139 -11.59 -10.22 0.28
CA LEU A 139 -11.70 -11.32 1.25
C LEU A 139 -12.73 -12.36 0.80
N LEU A 140 -13.71 -11.95 0.00
CA LEU A 140 -14.57 -12.83 -0.77
C LEU A 140 -13.77 -13.43 -1.95
N PRO A 141 -14.23 -14.51 -2.59
CA PRO A 141 -13.64 -15.02 -3.83
C PRO A 141 -13.91 -14.06 -5.00
N PHE A 142 -13.43 -12.82 -4.88
CA PHE A 142 -13.61 -11.75 -5.83
C PHE A 142 -12.29 -11.00 -6.02
N ALA A 143 -11.81 -10.90 -7.26
CA ALA A 143 -10.62 -10.17 -7.68
C ALA A 143 -9.31 -10.50 -6.93
N GLN A 144 -9.21 -11.67 -6.28
CA GLN A 144 -8.03 -12.08 -5.53
C GLN A 144 -6.77 -12.18 -6.41
N TYR A 145 -6.93 -12.53 -7.69
CA TYR A 145 -5.85 -12.50 -8.67
C TYR A 145 -5.19 -11.11 -8.76
N TYR A 146 -6.01 -10.05 -8.79
CA TYR A 146 -5.55 -8.68 -8.91
C TYR A 146 -4.88 -8.16 -7.64
N CYS A 147 -5.15 -8.76 -6.48
CA CYS A 147 -4.47 -8.44 -5.22
C CYS A 147 -2.97 -8.74 -5.28
N ILE A 148 -2.52 -9.71 -6.09
CA ILE A 148 -1.09 -9.97 -6.26
C ILE A 148 -0.41 -8.69 -6.79
N PHE A 149 -0.97 -8.02 -7.79
CA PHE A 149 -0.39 -6.76 -8.25
C PHE A 149 -0.71 -5.59 -7.30
N PHE A 150 -2.00 -5.25 -7.14
CA PHE A 150 -2.43 -4.03 -6.45
C PHE A 150 -2.20 -4.04 -4.93
N GLY A 151 -2.24 -5.22 -4.32
CA GLY A 151 -2.09 -5.37 -2.88
C GLY A 151 -0.66 -5.65 -2.45
N SER A 152 0.26 -5.99 -3.37
CA SER A 152 1.62 -6.37 -2.98
C SER A 152 2.75 -5.83 -3.85
N LEU A 153 2.76 -6.05 -5.17
CA LEU A 153 3.89 -5.61 -5.99
C LEU A 153 4.07 -4.10 -6.01
N VAL A 154 2.96 -3.35 -5.92
CA VAL A 154 3.02 -1.88 -5.83
C VAL A 154 3.74 -1.39 -4.56
N GLU A 155 3.81 -2.22 -3.52
CA GLU A 155 4.49 -1.91 -2.26
C GLU A 155 6.01 -1.92 -2.38
N LEU A 156 6.58 -2.50 -3.47
CA LEU A 156 8.01 -2.38 -3.79
C LEU A 156 8.47 -0.93 -3.93
N SER A 157 7.56 -0.02 -4.32
CA SER A 157 7.83 1.42 -4.34
C SER A 157 7.56 2.12 -3.01
N THR A 158 6.78 1.51 -2.12
CA THR A 158 6.52 2.02 -0.75
C THR A 158 7.72 1.78 0.16
N ALA A 159 8.40 0.63 0.04
CA ALA A 159 9.59 0.34 0.84
C ALA A 159 10.69 1.43 0.77
N PRO A 160 11.16 1.87 -0.42
CA PRO A 160 12.12 2.97 -0.52
C PRO A 160 11.51 4.33 -0.14
N LEU A 161 10.19 4.51 -0.28
CA LEU A 161 9.50 5.73 0.17
C LEU A 161 9.59 5.87 1.70
N THR A 162 9.35 4.79 2.45
CA THR A 162 9.45 4.80 3.92
C THR A 162 10.84 5.23 4.38
N VAL A 163 11.89 4.72 3.73
CA VAL A 163 13.28 5.13 4.01
C VAL A 163 13.51 6.60 3.64
N LEU A 164 13.02 7.04 2.49
CA LEU A 164 13.13 8.42 2.04
C LEU A 164 12.43 9.41 2.98
N ASP A 165 11.29 9.02 3.54
CA ASP A 165 10.54 9.85 4.50
C ASP A 165 11.26 9.95 5.84
N LEU A 166 11.93 8.88 6.30
CA LEU A 166 12.82 8.93 7.46
C LEU A 166 13.96 9.94 7.26
N PHE A 167 14.61 9.94 6.09
CA PHE A 167 15.62 10.95 5.75
C PHE A 167 15.06 12.37 5.76
N LYS A 168 13.90 12.60 5.12
CA LYS A 168 13.30 13.93 5.02
C LYS A 168 12.89 14.52 6.37
N ARG A 169 12.53 13.65 7.33
CA ARG A 169 12.18 14.04 8.71
C ARG A 169 13.42 14.33 9.55
N ASN A 170 14.50 13.62 9.29
CA ASN A 170 15.74 13.70 10.06
C ASN A 170 16.86 14.27 9.18
N ARG A 171 16.92 15.61 9.03
CA ARG A 171 17.92 16.27 8.16
C ARG A 171 19.36 15.88 8.47
N GLN A 172 19.67 15.62 9.74
CA GLN A 172 20.97 15.08 10.17
C GLN A 172 21.38 13.80 9.42
N TYR A 173 20.43 12.94 9.02
CA TYR A 173 20.72 11.74 8.25
C TYR A 173 21.06 12.07 6.80
N ILE A 174 20.47 13.13 6.22
CA ILE A 174 20.81 13.59 4.87
C ILE A 174 22.23 14.17 4.88
N GLU A 175 22.58 14.95 5.89
CA GLU A 175 23.92 15.54 6.03
C GLU A 175 24.99 14.47 6.28
N LYS A 176 24.67 13.46 7.09
CA LYS A 176 25.58 12.35 7.41
C LYS A 176 25.70 11.34 6.27
N TYR A 177 24.63 11.08 5.53
CA TYR A 177 24.57 10.06 4.47
C TYR A 177 23.95 10.59 3.16
N PRO A 178 24.54 11.61 2.52
CA PRO A 178 23.95 12.26 1.34
C PRO A 178 23.85 11.33 0.12
N SER A 179 24.81 10.41 -0.04
CA SER A 179 24.78 9.41 -1.11
C SER A 179 23.65 8.39 -0.91
N ALA A 180 23.41 7.95 0.33
CA ALA A 180 22.31 7.02 0.65
C ALA A 180 20.94 7.69 0.44
N TYR A 181 20.80 8.97 0.82
CA TYR A 181 19.60 9.76 0.53
C TYR A 181 19.34 9.84 -0.98
N SER A 182 20.37 10.20 -1.76
CA SER A 182 20.25 10.35 -3.22
C SER A 182 19.91 9.03 -3.91
N ALA A 183 20.55 7.92 -3.49
CA ALA A 183 20.26 6.59 -3.99
C ALA A 183 18.83 6.15 -3.65
N THR A 184 18.40 6.32 -2.39
CA THR A 184 17.03 5.99 -1.96
C THR A 184 15.99 6.79 -2.75
N LYS A 185 16.24 8.08 -2.97
CA LYS A 185 15.39 8.95 -3.77
C LYS A 185 15.28 8.47 -5.22
N ALA A 186 16.39 8.05 -5.83
CA ALA A 186 16.41 7.52 -7.19
C ALA A 186 15.67 6.18 -7.29
N VAL A 187 15.91 5.26 -6.36
CA VAL A 187 15.21 3.95 -6.30
C VAL A 187 13.71 4.14 -6.10
N PHE A 188 13.30 5.04 -5.20
CA PHE A 188 11.90 5.41 -5.03
C PHE A 188 11.29 5.95 -6.32
N ALA A 189 11.93 6.94 -6.95
CA ALA A 189 11.39 7.54 -8.17
C ALA A 189 11.25 6.51 -9.31
N LEU A 190 12.28 5.68 -9.53
CA LEU A 190 12.25 4.66 -10.57
C LEU A 190 11.17 3.60 -10.32
N SER A 191 11.11 3.06 -9.09
CA SER A 191 10.11 2.05 -8.73
C SER A 191 8.69 2.60 -8.76
N PHE A 192 8.46 3.82 -8.26
CA PHE A 192 7.14 4.47 -8.29
C PHE A 192 6.67 4.71 -9.71
N LEU A 193 7.49 5.32 -10.57
CA LEU A 193 7.12 5.61 -11.95
C LEU A 193 6.86 4.30 -12.72
N SER A 194 7.72 3.29 -12.57
CA SER A 194 7.56 2.02 -13.27
C SER A 194 6.29 1.28 -12.82
N LEU A 195 6.12 1.07 -11.51
CA LEU A 195 5.04 0.23 -11.00
C LEU A 195 3.70 0.96 -10.97
N ARG A 196 3.66 2.21 -10.49
CA ARG A 196 2.42 2.95 -10.22
C ARG A 196 1.98 3.87 -11.36
N VAL A 197 2.89 4.28 -12.26
CA VAL A 197 2.53 5.15 -13.41
C VAL A 197 2.49 4.37 -14.73
N LEU A 198 3.39 3.42 -14.96
CA LEU A 198 3.42 2.66 -16.23
C LEU A 198 2.63 1.34 -16.14
N ILE A 199 2.92 0.50 -15.13
CA ILE A 199 2.32 -0.85 -15.04
C ILE A 199 0.91 -0.81 -14.44
N TRP A 200 0.66 0.04 -13.45
CA TRP A 200 -0.64 0.14 -12.78
C TRP A 200 -1.81 0.39 -13.75
N PRO A 201 -1.75 1.36 -14.70
CA PRO A 201 -2.85 1.57 -15.63
C PRO A 201 -3.20 0.33 -16.46
N TYR A 202 -2.20 -0.48 -16.83
CA TYR A 202 -2.44 -1.73 -17.54
C TYR A 202 -3.31 -2.69 -16.72
N PHE A 203 -2.96 -2.94 -15.45
CA PHE A 203 -3.78 -3.78 -14.57
C PHE A 203 -5.14 -3.16 -14.24
N ALA A 204 -5.20 -1.82 -14.12
CA ALA A 204 -6.44 -1.12 -13.81
C ALA A 204 -7.45 -1.22 -14.97
N VAL A 205 -6.98 -1.01 -16.20
CA VAL A 205 -7.80 -1.20 -17.40
C VAL A 205 -8.21 -2.66 -17.55
N ARG A 206 -7.30 -3.61 -17.34
CA ARG A 206 -7.61 -5.04 -17.44
C ARG A 206 -8.67 -5.48 -16.43
N MET A 207 -8.54 -5.07 -15.17
CA MET A 207 -9.55 -5.36 -14.13
C MET A 207 -10.88 -4.69 -14.44
N GLY A 208 -10.86 -3.43 -14.90
CA GLY A 208 -12.07 -2.71 -15.31
C GLY A 208 -12.80 -3.42 -16.46
N LEU A 209 -12.06 -3.91 -17.46
CA LEU A 209 -12.63 -4.67 -18.58
C LEU A 209 -13.22 -6.01 -18.12
N ASP A 210 -12.54 -6.74 -17.24
CA ASP A 210 -13.08 -7.98 -16.70
C ASP A 210 -14.39 -7.75 -15.94
N VAL A 211 -14.44 -6.72 -15.08
CA VAL A 211 -15.65 -6.35 -14.35
C VAL A 211 -16.77 -5.94 -15.31
N TYR A 212 -16.45 -5.23 -16.39
CA TYR A 212 -17.42 -4.88 -17.42
C TYR A 212 -17.96 -6.10 -18.16
N ILE A 213 -17.09 -7.04 -18.56
CA ILE A 213 -17.47 -8.28 -19.26
C ILE A 213 -18.37 -9.13 -18.36
N MET A 214 -17.98 -9.32 -17.10
CA MET A 214 -18.66 -10.18 -16.13
C MET A 214 -19.76 -9.43 -15.32
N ARG A 215 -20.17 -8.23 -15.74
CA ARG A 215 -21.09 -7.37 -14.97
C ARG A 215 -22.45 -8.00 -14.63
N GLY A 216 -22.88 -9.03 -15.38
CA GLY A 216 -24.11 -9.78 -15.09
C GLY A 216 -23.97 -10.70 -13.87
N GLU A 217 -22.75 -11.18 -13.60
CA GLU A 217 -22.43 -12.13 -12.54
C GLU A 217 -21.94 -11.43 -11.25
N ILE A 218 -21.58 -10.15 -11.34
CA ILE A 218 -21.02 -9.39 -10.21
C ILE A 218 -22.14 -8.59 -9.54
N PRO A 219 -22.33 -8.70 -8.21
CA PRO A 219 -23.28 -7.85 -7.50
C PRO A 219 -23.00 -6.36 -7.73
N PHE A 220 -24.04 -5.57 -7.96
CA PHE A 220 -23.91 -4.16 -8.34
C PHE A 220 -23.04 -3.33 -7.38
N TYR A 221 -23.15 -3.57 -6.06
CA TYR A 221 -22.31 -2.89 -5.06
C TYR A 221 -20.82 -3.23 -5.22
N SER A 222 -20.48 -4.46 -5.60
CA SER A 222 -19.08 -4.88 -5.83
C SER A 222 -18.49 -4.19 -7.05
N GLN A 223 -19.31 -3.97 -8.09
CA GLN A 223 -18.91 -3.19 -9.26
C GLN A 223 -18.64 -1.74 -8.89
N ILE A 224 -19.54 -1.08 -8.14
CA ILE A 224 -19.37 0.31 -7.70
C ILE A 224 -18.09 0.47 -6.88
N ILE A 225 -17.90 -0.38 -5.87
CA ILE A 225 -16.72 -0.35 -5.02
C ILE A 225 -15.45 -0.49 -5.87
N THR A 226 -15.45 -1.46 -6.79
CA THR A 226 -14.31 -1.74 -7.65
C THR A 226 -13.97 -0.55 -8.55
N TYR A 227 -14.93 0.00 -9.30
CA TYR A 227 -14.68 1.14 -10.16
C TYR A 227 -14.29 2.39 -9.37
N THR A 228 -14.91 2.62 -8.22
CA THR A 228 -14.55 3.76 -7.34
C THR A 228 -13.11 3.64 -6.85
N ALA A 229 -12.70 2.46 -6.39
CA ALA A 229 -11.33 2.20 -5.97
C ALA A 229 -10.35 2.32 -7.14
N LEU A 230 -10.65 1.73 -8.31
CA LEU A 230 -9.80 1.80 -9.50
C LEU A 230 -9.59 3.25 -9.96
N LEU A 231 -10.66 4.02 -10.13
CA LEU A 231 -10.56 5.41 -10.59
C LEU A 231 -9.88 6.30 -9.54
N GLY A 232 -10.27 6.20 -8.28
CA GLY A 232 -9.72 7.01 -7.19
C GLY A 232 -8.23 6.72 -6.95
N LEU A 233 -7.85 5.45 -6.83
CA LEU A 233 -6.46 5.06 -6.60
C LEU A 233 -5.58 5.38 -7.81
N THR A 234 -6.08 5.19 -9.04
CA THR A 234 -5.35 5.57 -10.27
C THR A 234 -5.14 7.07 -10.34
N GLY A 235 -6.17 7.88 -10.07
CA GLY A 235 -6.06 9.34 -10.02
C GLY A 235 -4.99 9.81 -9.03
N LEU A 236 -4.95 9.19 -7.84
CA LEU A 236 -3.93 9.46 -6.83
C LEU A 236 -2.52 9.04 -7.29
N GLN A 237 -2.38 7.89 -7.97
CA GLN A 237 -1.08 7.47 -8.53
C GLN A 237 -0.56 8.48 -9.54
N LEU A 238 -1.42 9.01 -10.43
CA LEU A 238 -1.05 10.01 -11.43
C LEU A 238 -0.70 11.37 -10.79
N LEU A 239 -1.46 11.78 -9.77
CA LEU A 239 -1.18 13.00 -9.00
C LEU A 239 0.21 12.93 -8.35
N TRP A 240 0.49 11.84 -7.63
CA TRP A 240 1.80 11.64 -7.01
C TRP A 240 2.91 11.41 -8.03
N GLY A 241 2.63 10.72 -9.13
CA GLY A 241 3.56 10.56 -10.25
C GLY A 241 4.04 11.90 -10.81
N ARG A 242 3.13 12.87 -10.98
CA ARG A 242 3.48 14.25 -11.36
C ARG A 242 4.41 14.90 -10.33
N LEU A 243 4.16 14.71 -9.04
CA LEU A 243 5.02 15.26 -7.96
C LEU A 243 6.40 14.62 -7.95
N VAL A 244 6.47 13.30 -8.12
CA VAL A 244 7.74 12.56 -8.20
C VAL A 244 8.54 13.03 -9.41
N LEU A 245 7.93 13.09 -10.60
CA LEU A 245 8.59 13.54 -11.83
C LEU A 245 9.10 14.98 -11.70
N ARG A 246 8.29 15.88 -11.13
CA ARG A 246 8.72 17.26 -10.84
C ARG A 246 9.96 17.28 -9.93
N ASN A 247 9.99 16.47 -8.87
CA ASN A 247 11.14 16.39 -7.97
C ASN A 247 12.38 15.83 -8.66
N VAL A 248 12.24 14.84 -9.56
CA VAL A 248 13.34 14.34 -10.37
C VAL A 248 13.92 15.45 -11.25
N ILE A 249 13.08 16.19 -11.97
CA ILE A 249 13.51 17.32 -12.82
C ILE A 249 14.24 18.39 -12.01
N LEU A 250 13.73 18.75 -10.83
CA LEU A 250 14.40 19.72 -9.95
C LEU A 250 15.76 19.22 -9.48
N THR A 251 15.90 17.92 -9.23
CA THR A 251 17.18 17.30 -8.84
C THR A 251 18.19 17.38 -9.97
N LEU A 252 17.77 17.02 -11.19
CA LEU A 252 18.62 17.09 -12.40
C LEU A 252 19.07 18.53 -12.73
N ARG A 253 18.26 19.53 -12.36
CA ARG A 253 18.61 20.95 -12.51
C ARG A 253 19.49 21.50 -11.37
N GLY A 254 19.91 20.68 -10.40
CA GLY A 254 20.65 21.14 -9.21
C GLY A 254 19.82 22.01 -8.27
N GLN A 255 18.49 21.94 -8.35
CA GLN A 255 17.54 22.78 -7.58
C GLN A 255 16.90 22.02 -6.41
N ASP A 256 17.48 20.89 -6.00
CA ASP A 256 16.98 20.11 -4.88
C ASP A 256 17.18 20.83 -3.55
N ARG A 257 16.06 21.20 -2.90
CA ARG A 257 16.04 21.94 -1.63
C ARG A 257 16.65 21.17 -0.46
N TYR A 258 16.73 19.84 -0.55
CA TYR A 258 17.33 19.02 0.51
C TYR A 258 18.85 18.88 0.36
N LEU A 259 19.39 19.10 -0.83
CA LEU A 259 20.83 18.99 -1.12
C LEU A 259 21.56 20.34 -1.15
N LYS A 260 20.82 21.46 -1.23
CA LYS A 260 21.43 22.78 -1.05
C LYS A 260 21.97 22.89 0.38
N LYS A 261 23.30 22.89 0.53
CA LYS A 261 23.95 23.32 1.78
C LYS A 261 23.40 24.70 2.15
N LYS A 262 23.06 24.90 3.42
CA LYS A 262 23.00 26.26 3.97
C LYS A 262 24.42 26.79 3.84
N GLU A 263 24.66 27.63 2.84
CA GLU A 263 25.78 28.56 2.89
C GLU A 263 25.43 29.54 4.02
N THR A 264 25.97 29.25 5.20
CA THR A 264 26.03 30.15 6.36
C THR A 264 27.48 30.29 6.74
#